data_AF-A0A4V3WX46-F1
#
_entry.id   AF-A0A4V3WX46-F1
#
_cell.length_a   1.000
_cell.length_b   1.000
_cell.length_c   1.000
_cell.angle_alpha   90.00
_cell.angle_beta   90.00
_cell.angle_gamma   90.00
#
_symmetry.space_group_name_H-M   'P 1'
#
loop_
_entity.id
_entity.type
_entity.pdbx_description
1 polymer ?
#
loop_
_entity_poly.entity_id
_entity_poly.type
_entity_poly.pdbx_seq_one_letter_code
_entity_poly.pdbx_strand_id
1 'polypeptide(L)'
;MKLNIKHLPVIGLLGLAALSVGSCTDEVAFGDKFLEKAPGGTNTADSIFHNPEYTRGYLARIYSRQYFNLMESSSNTCPQHLNYWKGMPDMLTDLHFTVFAKSLLFTAYYGGMLTSTADQYGNHTVYPYNNEGIWENVRACWLI
;
A
#
# COMPACT_ATOMS: atom_id res chain seq x y z
N MET A 1 -26.03 -32.10 26.97
CA MET A 1 -26.25 -32.53 25.57
C MET A 1 -25.11 -33.46 25.18
N LYS A 2 -25.35 -34.76 25.01
CA LYS A 2 -24.29 -35.74 24.67
C LYS A 2 -23.97 -35.63 23.18
N LEU A 3 -22.79 -35.16 22.80
CA LEU A 3 -22.36 -35.17 21.39
C LEU A 3 -22.17 -36.63 20.94
N ASN A 4 -22.86 -37.01 19.86
CA ASN A 4 -22.80 -38.35 19.30
C ASN A 4 -21.52 -38.51 18.46
N ILE A 5 -20.55 -39.27 19.00
CA ILE A 5 -19.16 -39.41 18.52
C ILE A 5 -19.06 -39.88 17.05
N LYS A 6 -20.12 -40.42 16.47
CA LYS A 6 -20.15 -40.94 15.09
C LYS A 6 -19.99 -39.88 13.99
N HIS A 7 -20.30 -38.61 14.27
CA HIS A 7 -20.19 -37.52 13.27
C HIS A 7 -18.90 -36.70 13.37
N LEU A 8 -18.11 -36.93 14.43
CA LEU A 8 -16.82 -36.27 14.66
C LEU A 8 -15.82 -36.43 13.49
N PRO A 9 -15.65 -37.62 12.86
CA PRO A 9 -14.69 -37.76 11.76
C PRO A 9 -15.13 -37.02 10.48
N VAL A 10 -16.44 -36.93 10.23
CA VAL A 10 -16.99 -36.25 9.05
C VAL A 10 -16.83 -34.73 9.17
N ILE A 11 -17.04 -34.18 10.36
CA ILE A 11 -16.82 -32.75 10.64
C ILE A 11 -15.32 -32.41 10.57
N GLY A 12 -14.45 -33.30 11.04
CA GLY A 12 -12.99 -33.13 10.94
C GLY A 12 -12.49 -33.09 9.49
N LEU A 13 -13.04 -33.95 8.61
CA LEU A 13 -12.71 -33.97 7.18
C LEU A 13 -13.20 -32.71 6.43
N LEU A 14 -14.38 -32.21 6.78
CA LEU A 14 -14.91 -30.95 6.22
C LEU A 14 -14.11 -29.72 6.67
N GLY A 15 -13.63 -29.71 7.91
CA GLY A 15 -12.74 -28.65 8.40
C GLY A 15 -11.39 -28.61 7.68
N LEU A 16 -10.83 -29.77 7.35
CA LEU A 16 -9.55 -29.87 6.61
C LEU A 16 -9.69 -29.41 5.15
N ALA A 17 -10.81 -29.73 4.51
CA ALA A 17 -11.10 -29.33 3.12
C ALA A 17 -11.37 -27.81 2.98
N ALA A 18 -11.83 -27.14 4.03
CA ALA A 18 -12.03 -25.69 4.03
C ALA A 18 -10.70 -24.90 4.08
N LEU A 19 -9.64 -25.48 4.63
CA LEU A 19 -8.32 -24.86 4.72
C LEU A 19 -7.52 -24.93 3.40
N SER A 20 -7.83 -25.89 2.52
CA SER A 20 -7.10 -26.09 1.26
C SER A 20 -7.56 -25.17 0.11
N VAL A 21 -8.71 -24.50 0.23
CA VAL A 21 -9.26 -23.61 -0.80
C VAL A 21 -8.98 -22.11 -0.54
N GLY A 22 -8.33 -21.77 0.58
CA GLY A 22 -8.14 -20.38 1.01
C GLY A 22 -6.72 -19.82 0.90
N SER A 23 -5.69 -20.62 0.58
CA SER A 23 -4.30 -20.15 0.61
C SER A 23 -3.57 -20.38 -0.71
N CYS A 24 -3.55 -19.35 -1.56
CA CYS A 24 -2.69 -19.30 -2.75
C CYS A 24 -1.36 -18.57 -2.47
N THR A 25 -1.11 -18.13 -1.23
CA THR A 25 0.09 -17.35 -0.88
C THR A 25 0.69 -17.60 0.50
N ASP A 26 0.04 -18.37 1.38
CA ASP A 26 0.61 -18.69 2.71
C ASP A 26 0.91 -20.19 2.84
N GLU A 27 2.16 -20.49 3.21
CA GLU A 27 2.63 -21.83 3.55
C GLU A 27 1.94 -22.27 4.85
N VAL A 28 1.10 -23.30 4.80
CA VAL A 28 0.38 -23.79 6.00
C VAL A 28 1.37 -24.51 6.91
N ALA A 29 1.92 -23.79 7.88
CA ALA A 29 2.87 -24.31 8.86
C ALA A 29 2.18 -24.90 10.09
N PHE A 30 2.49 -26.16 10.42
CA PHE A 30 2.05 -26.83 11.65
C PHE A 30 3.24 -27.16 12.56
N GLY A 31 3.02 -27.15 13.88
CA GLY A 31 4.05 -27.45 14.89
C GLY A 31 4.85 -26.23 15.33
N ASP A 32 6.13 -26.39 15.67
CA ASP A 32 7.00 -25.30 16.17
C ASP A 32 7.13 -24.13 15.17
N LYS A 33 6.88 -24.36 13.88
CA LYS A 33 6.79 -23.31 12.86
C LYS A 33 5.57 -22.38 13.02
N PHE A 34 4.53 -22.80 13.73
CA PHE A 34 3.40 -21.93 14.13
C PHE A 34 3.75 -21.04 15.34
N LEU A 35 4.80 -21.41 16.09
CA LEU A 35 5.32 -20.65 17.22
C LEU A 35 6.41 -19.65 16.83
N GLU A 36 6.77 -19.56 15.54
CA GLU A 36 7.46 -18.38 15.05
C GLU A 36 6.47 -17.23 15.10
N LYS A 37 6.57 -16.48 16.21
CA LYS A 37 5.89 -15.21 16.42
C LYS A 37 5.90 -14.46 15.10
N ALA A 38 4.70 -14.21 14.56
CA ALA A 38 4.51 -13.29 13.44
C ALA A 38 5.41 -12.07 13.69
N PRO A 39 6.19 -11.59 12.71
CA PRO A 39 7.23 -10.58 12.92
C PRO A 39 6.58 -9.26 13.39
N GLY A 40 6.29 -9.22 14.67
CA GLY A 40 5.77 -8.10 15.45
C GLY A 40 6.87 -7.52 16.34
N GLY A 41 8.12 -7.81 16.00
CA GLY A 41 9.27 -7.03 16.40
C GLY A 41 9.55 -6.04 15.27
N THR A 42 9.87 -4.79 15.62
CA THR A 42 10.37 -3.79 14.69
C THR A 42 11.42 -4.43 13.78
N ASN A 43 11.12 -4.60 12.50
CA ASN A 43 12.08 -5.15 11.55
C ASN A 43 13.32 -4.24 11.58
N THR A 44 14.44 -4.79 12.03
CA THR A 44 15.71 -4.08 12.06
C THR A 44 16.36 -4.17 10.68
N ALA A 45 17.31 -3.29 10.39
CA ALA A 45 18.07 -3.36 9.13
C ALA A 45 18.66 -4.77 8.93
N ASP A 46 19.19 -5.37 10.00
CA ASP A 46 19.77 -6.71 9.98
C ASP A 46 18.77 -7.80 9.57
N SER A 47 17.49 -7.72 9.97
CA SER A 47 16.50 -8.73 9.57
C SER A 47 16.03 -8.56 8.12
N ILE A 48 16.05 -7.34 7.58
CA ILE A 48 15.63 -7.04 6.22
C ILE A 48 16.74 -7.37 5.21
N PHE A 49 17.97 -6.96 5.49
CA PHE A 49 19.10 -7.09 4.56
C PHE A 49 19.81 -8.45 4.62
N HIS A 50 19.49 -9.31 5.59
CA HIS A 50 19.99 -10.68 5.64
C HIS A 50 19.28 -11.63 4.68
N ASN A 51 18.03 -11.33 4.28
CA ASN A 51 17.24 -12.16 3.37
C ASN A 51 17.01 -11.43 2.03
N PRO A 52 17.34 -12.04 0.88
CA PRO A 52 17.12 -11.42 -0.43
C PRO A 52 15.65 -11.09 -0.72
N GLU A 53 14.68 -11.90 -0.26
CA GLU A 53 13.25 -11.64 -0.49
C GLU A 53 12.75 -10.42 0.29
N TYR A 54 13.18 -10.27 1.56
CA TYR A 54 12.85 -9.08 2.34
C TYR A 54 13.53 -7.83 1.79
N THR A 55 14.75 -7.96 1.27
CA THR A 55 15.44 -6.88 0.56
C THR A 55 14.69 -6.47 -0.71
N ARG A 56 14.16 -7.43 -1.49
CA ARG A 56 13.33 -7.15 -2.67
C ARG A 56 12.02 -6.45 -2.29
N GLY A 57 11.33 -6.90 -1.25
CA GLY A 57 10.12 -6.25 -0.75
C GLY A 57 10.38 -4.83 -0.26
N TYR A 58 11.52 -4.62 0.42
CA TYR A 58 11.96 -3.31 0.86
C TYR A 58 12.23 -2.37 -0.32
N LEU A 59 12.95 -2.85 -1.35
CA LEU A 59 13.22 -2.10 -2.57
C LEU A 59 11.92 -1.76 -3.33
N ALA A 60 11.00 -2.72 -3.46
CA ALA A 60 9.70 -2.50 -4.10
C ALA A 60 8.90 -1.40 -3.38
N ARG A 61 8.94 -1.36 -2.04
CA ARG A 61 8.32 -0.31 -1.24
C ARG A 61 8.94 1.07 -1.45
N ILE A 62 10.25 1.14 -1.67
CA ILE A 62 10.92 2.41 -2.00
C ILE A 62 10.44 2.94 -3.35
N TYR A 63 10.43 2.08 -4.36
CA TYR A 63 9.97 2.45 -5.71
C TYR A 63 8.48 2.78 -5.74
N SER A 64 7.64 2.12 -4.93
CA SER A 64 6.19 2.41 -4.89
C SER A 64 5.85 3.80 -4.31
N ARG A 65 6.82 4.49 -3.70
CA ARG A 65 6.66 5.86 -3.19
C ARG A 65 7.32 6.91 -4.06
N GLN A 66 8.07 6.50 -5.09
CA GLN A 66 8.64 7.43 -6.04
C GLN A 66 7.54 7.99 -6.92
N TYR A 67 7.66 9.28 -7.24
CA TYR A 67 6.73 9.92 -8.15
C TYR A 67 6.77 9.23 -9.52
N PHE A 68 5.58 8.85 -9.99
CA PHE A 68 5.38 8.29 -11.31
C PHE A 68 4.15 8.95 -11.95
N ASN A 69 4.25 9.29 -13.23
CA ASN A 69 3.23 10.04 -14.00
C ASN A 69 2.00 9.20 -14.37
N LEU A 70 1.60 8.28 -13.50
CA LEU A 70 0.42 7.44 -13.71
C LEU A 70 -0.48 7.53 -12.48
N MET A 71 -1.67 8.06 -12.71
CA MET A 71 -2.71 8.10 -11.69
C MET A 71 -3.43 6.75 -11.69
N GLU A 72 -3.38 6.03 -10.59
CA GLU A 72 -3.96 4.68 -10.47
C GLU A 72 -4.97 4.55 -9.31
N SER A 73 -5.07 5.55 -8.44
CA SER A 73 -5.82 5.47 -7.19
C SER A 73 -6.78 6.64 -7.02
N SER A 74 -7.85 6.41 -6.25
CA SER A 74 -8.80 7.44 -5.80
C SER A 74 -8.62 7.80 -4.32
N SER A 75 -7.59 7.26 -3.68
CA SER A 75 -7.41 7.34 -2.24
C SER A 75 -6.86 8.68 -1.78
N ASN A 76 -7.37 9.17 -0.64
CA ASN A 76 -6.80 10.30 0.09
C ASN A 76 -5.66 9.89 1.04
N THR A 77 -5.22 8.64 1.00
CA THR A 77 -4.06 8.14 1.75
C THR A 77 -2.76 8.41 0.98
N CYS A 78 -1.65 8.59 1.69
CA CYS A 78 -0.31 8.58 1.09
C CYS A 78 -0.09 7.32 0.22
N PRO A 79 0.59 7.43 -0.93
CA PRO A 79 1.04 8.68 -1.57
C PRO A 79 -0.06 9.33 -2.42
N GLN A 80 -0.08 10.67 -2.45
CA GLN A 80 -1.14 11.44 -3.11
C GLN A 80 -0.90 11.67 -4.60
N HIS A 81 0.31 11.47 -5.11
CA HIS A 81 0.60 11.59 -6.54
C HIS A 81 -0.10 10.54 -7.40
N LEU A 82 -0.55 9.42 -6.80
CA LEU A 82 -1.34 8.40 -7.49
C LEU A 82 -2.83 8.78 -7.58
N ASN A 83 -3.26 9.83 -6.89
CA ASN A 83 -4.65 10.21 -6.77
C ASN A 83 -5.14 10.97 -8.02
N TYR A 84 -5.98 10.33 -8.83
CA TYR A 84 -6.52 10.97 -10.04
C TYR A 84 -7.43 12.18 -9.75
N TRP A 85 -7.99 12.31 -8.55
CA TRP A 85 -8.75 13.50 -8.15
C TRP A 85 -7.88 14.74 -7.99
N LYS A 86 -6.58 14.58 -7.74
CA LYS A 86 -5.62 15.70 -7.72
C LYS A 86 -5.08 16.00 -9.11
N GLY A 87 -4.78 14.94 -9.85
CA GLY A 87 -4.02 15.02 -11.10
C GLY A 87 -2.52 14.88 -10.83
N MET A 88 -1.70 15.16 -11.85
CA MET A 88 -0.24 15.03 -11.79
C MET A 88 0.41 16.40 -11.96
N PRO A 89 1.47 16.73 -11.19
CA PRO A 89 2.28 17.92 -11.37
C PRO A 89 2.67 18.21 -12.82
N ASP A 90 2.95 17.18 -13.60
CA ASP A 90 3.36 17.28 -14.99
C ASP A 90 2.29 17.92 -15.90
N MET A 91 1.02 17.87 -15.50
CA MET A 91 -0.05 18.60 -16.20
C MET A 91 0.02 20.11 -16.04
N LEU A 92 0.86 20.65 -15.16
CA LEU A 92 1.15 22.09 -15.09
C LEU A 92 1.96 22.54 -16.31
N THR A 93 2.61 21.61 -16.99
CA THR A 93 3.38 21.85 -18.21
C THR A 93 2.54 21.52 -19.45
N ASP A 94 2.98 22.00 -20.59
CA ASP A 94 2.40 21.73 -21.91
C ASP A 94 2.81 20.35 -22.49
N LEU A 95 3.64 19.58 -21.76
CA LEU A 95 4.15 18.28 -22.21
C LEU A 95 3.16 17.13 -21.96
N HIS A 96 2.23 17.31 -21.03
CA HIS A 96 1.29 16.27 -20.62
C HIS A 96 -0.15 16.76 -20.69
N PHE A 97 -1.04 15.85 -21.03
CA PHE A 97 -2.48 16.06 -21.03
C PHE A 97 -3.15 14.93 -20.23
N THR A 98 -4.23 15.26 -19.51
CA THR A 98 -5.09 14.26 -18.86
C THR A 98 -6.45 14.21 -19.51
N VAL A 99 -7.00 13.00 -19.65
CA VAL A 99 -8.41 12.80 -20.04
C VAL A 99 -9.37 13.03 -18.88
N PHE A 100 -8.87 13.14 -17.64
CA PHE A 100 -9.70 13.29 -16.45
C PHE A 100 -9.96 14.76 -16.10
N ALA A 101 -11.03 15.32 -16.67
CA ALA A 101 -11.44 16.71 -16.50
C ALA A 101 -11.92 17.09 -15.07
N LYS A 102 -12.02 16.12 -14.14
CA LYS A 102 -12.45 16.37 -12.75
C LYS A 102 -11.29 16.43 -11.75
N SER A 103 -10.05 16.43 -12.23
CA SER A 103 -8.88 16.64 -11.38
C SER A 103 -8.88 18.05 -10.76
N LEU A 104 -8.26 18.21 -9.59
CA LEU A 104 -8.01 19.49 -8.93
C LEU A 104 -7.30 20.47 -9.88
N LEU A 105 -6.36 19.97 -10.69
CA LEU A 105 -5.70 20.74 -11.73
C LEU A 105 -6.69 21.37 -12.72
N PHE A 106 -7.62 20.59 -13.27
CA PHE A 106 -8.58 21.13 -14.24
C PHE A 106 -9.62 22.04 -13.59
N THR A 107 -10.16 21.61 -12.46
CA THR A 107 -11.29 22.27 -11.80
C THR A 107 -10.90 23.51 -11.02
N ALA A 108 -9.72 23.52 -10.39
CA ALA A 108 -9.27 24.62 -9.53
C ALA A 108 -8.05 25.36 -10.09
N TYR A 109 -6.99 24.67 -10.56
CA TYR A 109 -5.80 25.36 -11.04
C TYR A 109 -6.07 26.10 -12.36
N TYR A 110 -6.47 25.38 -13.41
CA TYR A 110 -6.85 25.97 -14.69
C TYR A 110 -8.16 26.77 -14.62
N GLY A 111 -9.01 26.46 -13.65
CA GLY A 111 -10.21 27.25 -13.32
C GLY A 111 -9.95 28.55 -12.55
N GLY A 112 -8.71 28.83 -12.12
CA GLY A 112 -8.37 30.06 -11.39
C GLY A 112 -8.91 30.13 -9.95
N MET A 113 -9.27 28.99 -9.35
CA MET A 113 -9.85 28.86 -8.01
C MET A 113 -8.94 28.13 -7.01
N LEU A 114 -7.71 27.76 -7.40
CA LEU A 114 -6.79 27.05 -6.51
C LEU A 114 -6.33 27.96 -5.37
N THR A 115 -6.42 27.45 -4.15
CA THR A 115 -5.89 28.09 -2.94
C THR A 115 -4.83 27.19 -2.29
N SER A 116 -4.01 27.73 -1.39
CA SER A 116 -2.99 26.96 -0.64
C SER A 116 -3.57 26.11 0.50
N THR A 117 -4.88 26.18 0.72
CA THR A 117 -5.56 25.48 1.81
C THR A 117 -5.53 23.97 1.60
N ALA A 118 -5.24 23.21 2.65
CA ALA A 118 -5.34 21.76 2.61
C ALA A 118 -6.81 21.32 2.52
N ASP A 119 -7.06 20.17 1.90
CA ASP A 119 -8.37 19.54 1.97
C ASP A 119 -8.68 19.03 3.39
N GLN A 120 -9.89 18.49 3.57
CA GLN A 120 -10.33 17.93 4.86
C GLN A 120 -9.49 16.73 5.36
N TYR A 121 -8.60 16.19 4.52
CA TYR A 121 -7.72 15.07 4.85
C TYR A 121 -6.27 15.53 5.05
N GLY A 122 -6.00 16.84 5.04
CA GLY A 122 -4.64 17.37 5.15
C GLY A 122 -3.83 17.22 3.87
N ASN A 123 -4.47 16.86 2.75
CA ASN A 123 -3.79 16.85 1.46
C ASN A 123 -3.75 18.29 0.93
N HIS A 124 -2.56 18.84 0.86
CA HIS A 124 -2.29 20.13 0.21
C HIS A 124 -2.54 20.05 -1.31
N THR A 125 -2.11 21.06 -2.07
CA THR A 125 -2.53 21.30 -3.46
C THR A 125 -1.98 20.30 -4.48
N VAL A 126 -1.41 20.79 -5.59
CA VAL A 126 -1.06 19.99 -6.78
C VAL A 126 -0.04 18.90 -6.47
N TYR A 127 0.89 19.15 -5.53
CA TYR A 127 1.83 18.15 -5.04
C TYR A 127 2.05 18.30 -3.52
N PRO A 128 1.34 17.51 -2.69
CA PRO A 128 1.39 17.64 -1.25
C PRO A 128 2.62 16.95 -0.65
N TYR A 129 3.80 17.59 -0.68
CA TYR A 129 5.09 17.04 -0.16
C TYR A 129 4.99 16.32 1.20
N ASN A 130 4.15 16.81 2.11
CA ASN A 130 3.97 16.23 3.44
C ASN A 130 3.15 14.92 3.46
N ASN A 131 2.33 14.65 2.44
CA ASN A 131 1.52 13.42 2.34
C ASN A 131 1.86 12.56 1.12
N GLU A 132 3.09 12.71 0.60
CA GLU A 132 3.65 11.83 -0.44
C GLU A 132 4.53 10.71 0.15
N GLY A 133 4.84 10.76 1.45
CA GLY A 133 5.74 9.79 2.06
C GLY A 133 7.20 9.91 1.61
N ILE A 134 7.57 11.07 1.02
CA ILE A 134 8.90 11.34 0.45
C ILE A 134 9.95 11.30 1.54
N TRP A 135 9.72 11.95 2.69
CA TRP A 135 10.71 12.04 3.75
C TRP A 135 10.98 10.69 4.41
N GLU A 136 9.94 9.88 4.60
CA GLU A 136 10.06 8.50 5.06
C GLU A 136 10.82 7.66 4.04
N ASN A 137 10.60 7.88 2.75
CA ASN A 137 11.31 7.17 1.69
C ASN A 137 12.79 7.57 1.62
N VAL A 138 13.10 8.87 1.71
CA VAL A 138 14.47 9.40 1.77
C VAL A 138 15.19 8.83 2.99
N ARG A 139 14.53 8.84 4.16
CA ARG A 139 15.10 8.26 5.38
C ARG A 139 15.31 6.75 5.25
N ALA A 140 14.39 6.03 4.62
CA ALA A 140 14.55 4.62 4.34
C ALA A 140 15.79 4.38 3.45
N CYS A 141 15.90 5.10 2.34
CA CYS A 141 17.04 4.99 1.43
C CYS A 141 18.40 5.33 2.08
N TRP A 142 18.43 6.23 3.06
CA TRP A 142 19.66 6.57 3.79
C TRP A 142 20.12 5.50 4.78
N LEU A 143 19.21 4.62 5.21
CA LEU A 143 19.54 3.49 6.09
C LEU A 143 20.09 2.27 5.34
N ILE A 144 20.13 2.33 4.02
CA ILE A 144 20.83 1.39 3.14
C ILE A 144 22.33 1.72 3.18
#